data_AF-A0A914RNT6-F1
#
_entry.id   AF-A0A914RNT6-F1
#
_cell.length_a   1.000
_cell.length_b   1.000
_cell.length_c   1.000
_cell.angle_alpha   90.00
_cell.angle_beta   90.00
_cell.angle_gamma   90.00
#
_symmetry.space_group_name_H-M   'P 1'
#
loop_
_entity.id
_entity.type
_entity.pdbx_description
1 polymer ?
#
loop_
_entity_poly.entity_id
_entity_poly.type
_entity_poly.pdbx_seq_one_letter_code
_entity_poly.pdbx_strand_id
1 'polypeptide(L)'
;MLNNSGPRYKRSELERLTNWDIIWCVLILLVMCFTGAIFSAIWLSSFADPYRVPFLTFIENIDVLNPELEGFINFWSYVIVLQRADIEPAGVWEYSPPNIIFIGVVGGVCELKVMIPISLYVSIEIIKLGQIYLISQDVNLYHESADKRIQCRALNIPEELGQVQFVMSDKTGTLTENQ
;
A
#
# COMPACT_ATOMS: atom_id res chain seq x y z
N MET A 1 42.92 -3.26 1.11
CA MET A 1 42.11 -4.49 1.22
C MET A 1 41.40 -4.72 -0.11
N LEU A 2 41.94 -5.57 -0.98
CA LEU A 2 41.39 -5.80 -2.33
C LEU A 2 40.19 -6.76 -2.37
N ASN A 3 39.99 -7.55 -1.30
CA ASN A 3 38.96 -8.59 -1.23
C ASN A 3 37.70 -8.16 -0.42
N ASN A 4 37.65 -6.91 0.04
CA ASN A 4 36.51 -6.38 0.78
C ASN A 4 35.88 -5.24 -0.03
N SER A 5 34.70 -5.48 -0.61
CA SER A 5 33.95 -4.50 -1.41
C SER A 5 33.16 -3.50 -0.56
N GLY A 6 33.40 -3.42 0.75
CA GLY A 6 32.69 -2.53 1.66
C GLY A 6 31.28 -3.02 2.04
N PRO A 7 30.55 -2.22 2.85
CA PRO A 7 29.22 -2.60 3.32
C PRO A 7 28.23 -2.64 2.16
N ARG A 8 27.66 -3.81 1.89
CA ARG A 8 26.57 -3.97 0.92
C ARG A 8 25.22 -3.86 1.61
N TYR A 9 24.33 -3.04 1.06
CA TYR A 9 22.94 -3.00 1.48
C TYR A 9 22.28 -4.37 1.19
N LYS A 10 21.72 -4.99 2.22
CA LYS A 10 20.95 -6.24 2.13
C LYS A 10 19.48 -5.85 2.11
N ARG A 11 18.69 -6.49 1.26
CA ARG A 11 17.24 -6.26 1.14
C ARG A 11 16.53 -7.56 1.48
N SER A 12 15.49 -7.52 2.30
CA SER A 12 14.72 -8.73 2.61
C SER A 12 13.82 -9.12 1.45
N GLU A 13 13.51 -10.42 1.34
CA GLU A 13 12.53 -10.91 0.38
C GLU A 13 11.13 -10.37 0.69
N LEU A 14 10.81 -10.15 1.97
CA LEU A 14 9.54 -9.55 2.40
C LEU A 14 9.36 -8.13 1.86
N GLU A 15 10.41 -7.30 1.88
CA GLU A 15 10.38 -5.96 1.26
C GLU A 15 10.13 -6.02 -0.25
N ARG A 16 10.62 -7.06 -0.93
CA ARG A 16 10.36 -7.25 -2.38
C ARG A 16 8.92 -7.68 -2.63
N LEU A 17 8.37 -8.54 -1.80
CA LEU A 17 6.97 -8.98 -1.88
C LEU A 17 6.03 -7.80 -1.64
N THR A 18 6.27 -6.98 -0.61
CA THR A 18 5.47 -5.78 -0.35
C THR A 18 5.51 -4.80 -1.54
N ASN A 19 6.66 -4.64 -2.20
CA ASN A 19 6.75 -3.81 -3.40
C ASN A 19 5.92 -4.37 -4.56
N TRP A 20 5.85 -5.69 -4.70
CA TRP A 20 4.97 -6.34 -5.67
C TRP A 20 3.50 -6.14 -5.35
N ASP A 21 3.11 -6.27 -4.08
CA ASP A 21 1.74 -6.05 -3.64
C ASP A 21 1.27 -4.62 -3.94
N ILE A 22 2.14 -3.62 -3.76
CA ILE A 22 1.86 -2.22 -4.13
C ILE A 22 1.57 -2.10 -5.63
N ILE A 23 2.35 -2.77 -6.49
CA ILE A 23 2.14 -2.75 -7.95
C ILE A 23 0.79 -3.38 -8.31
N TRP A 24 0.44 -4.52 -7.68
CA TRP A 24 -0.86 -5.17 -7.89
C TRP A 24 -2.04 -4.30 -7.43
N CYS A 25 -1.91 -3.61 -6.31
CA CYS A 25 -2.91 -2.64 -5.83
C CYS A 25 -3.12 -1.51 -6.84
N VAL A 26 -2.05 -0.95 -7.41
CA VAL A 26 -2.14 0.10 -8.44
C VAL A 26 -2.83 -0.42 -9.69
N LEU A 27 -2.50 -1.64 -10.13
CA LEU A 27 -3.13 -2.26 -11.31
C LEU A 27 -4.63 -2.47 -11.10
N ILE A 28 -5.04 -3.05 -9.97
CA ILE A 28 -6.46 -3.27 -9.64
C ILE A 28 -7.22 -1.94 -9.56
N LEU A 29 -6.58 -0.89 -9.04
CA LEU A 29 -7.16 0.45 -9.02
C LEU A 29 -7.43 0.96 -10.44
N LEU A 30 -6.47 0.85 -11.35
CA LEU A 30 -6.65 1.27 -12.73
C LEU A 30 -7.80 0.50 -13.40
N VAL A 31 -7.84 -0.82 -13.25
CA VAL A 31 -8.91 -1.66 -13.83
C VAL A 31 -10.29 -1.23 -13.32
N MET A 32 -10.42 -1.02 -12.01
CA MET A 32 -11.68 -0.59 -11.40
C MET A 32 -12.12 0.81 -11.85
N CYS A 33 -11.15 1.71 -12.02
CA CYS A 33 -11.39 3.04 -12.57
C CYS A 33 -11.91 2.99 -14.01
N PHE A 34 -11.31 2.14 -14.84
CA PHE A 34 -11.75 1.94 -16.22
C PHE A 34 -13.16 1.36 -16.30
N THR A 35 -13.47 0.33 -15.49
CA THR A 35 -14.81 -0.27 -15.50
C THR A 35 -15.87 0.67 -14.96
N GLY A 36 -15.55 1.49 -13.95
CA GLY A 36 -16.44 2.54 -13.44
C GLY A 36 -16.78 3.61 -14.48
N ALA A 37 -15.78 4.05 -15.26
CA ALA A 37 -15.98 5.01 -16.35
C ALA A 37 -16.85 4.44 -17.48
N ILE A 38 -16.61 3.19 -17.88
CA ILE A 38 -17.41 2.50 -18.90
C ILE A 38 -18.86 2.35 -18.44
N PHE A 39 -19.08 1.93 -17.19
CA PHE A 39 -20.41 1.74 -16.63
C PHE A 39 -21.17 3.08 -16.51
N SER A 40 -20.47 4.16 -16.14
CA SER A 40 -21.03 5.51 -16.13
C SER A 40 -21.44 6.00 -17.54
N ALA A 41 -20.62 5.73 -18.56
CA ALA A 41 -20.94 6.07 -19.94
C ALA A 41 -22.16 5.30 -20.48
N ILE A 42 -22.23 4.00 -20.21
CA ILE A 42 -23.38 3.16 -20.58
C ILE A 42 -24.65 3.62 -19.86
N TRP A 43 -24.55 3.93 -18.56
CA TRP A 43 -25.67 4.45 -17.78
C TRP A 43 -26.20 5.77 -18.34
N LEU A 44 -25.32 6.70 -18.70
CA LEU A 44 -25.70 8.00 -19.28
C LEU A 44 -26.39 7.84 -20.65
N SER A 45 -25.95 6.87 -21.45
CA SER A 45 -26.54 6.57 -22.76
C SER A 45 -27.98 6.04 -22.69
N SER A 46 -28.44 5.61 -21.51
CA SER A 46 -29.80 5.09 -21.31
C SER A 46 -30.85 6.19 -21.13
N PHE A 47 -30.46 7.47 -20.98
CA PHE A 47 -31.39 8.58 -20.81
C PHE A 47 -31.70 9.26 -22.15
N ALA A 48 -32.98 9.45 -22.46
CA ALA A 48 -33.44 10.07 -23.69
C ALA A 48 -33.12 11.58 -23.79
N ASP A 49 -32.97 12.25 -22.64
CA ASP A 49 -32.53 13.65 -22.52
C ASP A 49 -31.22 13.71 -21.71
N PRO A 50 -30.05 13.77 -22.36
CA PRO A 50 -28.74 13.72 -21.69
C PRO A 50 -28.52 14.88 -20.70
N TYR A 51 -29.19 16.01 -20.92
CA TYR A 51 -28.99 17.27 -20.20
C TYR A 51 -29.83 17.42 -18.92
N ARG A 52 -30.71 16.44 -18.63
CA ARG A 52 -31.59 16.47 -17.45
C ARG A 52 -31.21 15.40 -16.43
N VAL A 53 -29.92 15.14 -16.28
CA VAL A 53 -29.38 14.32 -15.19
C VAL A 53 -29.32 15.17 -13.91
N PRO A 54 -29.99 14.78 -12.81
CA PRO A 54 -30.14 15.65 -11.63
C PRO A 54 -28.85 16.00 -10.86
N PHE A 55 -27.68 15.49 -11.25
CA PHE A 55 -26.48 15.52 -10.41
C PHE A 55 -25.22 16.10 -11.07
N LEU A 56 -25.22 16.43 -12.37
CA LEU A 56 -23.99 16.82 -13.09
C LEU A 56 -24.29 17.73 -14.28
N THR A 57 -24.10 19.04 -14.12
CA THR A 57 -23.82 19.99 -15.22
C THR A 57 -23.07 21.19 -14.64
N PHE A 58 -21.74 21.12 -14.54
CA PHE A 58 -20.91 22.30 -14.22
C PHE A 58 -20.83 23.31 -15.39
N ILE A 59 -21.44 23.00 -16.54
CA ILE A 59 -21.50 23.88 -17.71
C ILE A 59 -22.96 23.96 -18.17
N GLU A 60 -23.62 25.06 -17.84
CA GLU A 60 -24.98 25.41 -18.28
C GLU A 60 -25.08 25.71 -19.80
N ASN A 61 -23.94 25.72 -20.52
CA ASN A 61 -23.87 26.08 -21.93
C ASN A 61 -23.85 24.83 -22.84
N ILE A 62 -24.95 24.66 -23.56
CA ILE A 62 -25.34 23.50 -24.39
C ILE A 62 -24.45 23.30 -25.64
N ASP A 63 -23.63 24.29 -26.02
CA ASP A 63 -23.05 24.34 -27.38
C ASP A 63 -21.62 23.75 -27.50
N VAL A 64 -20.98 23.34 -26.41
CA VAL A 64 -19.59 22.81 -26.41
C VAL A 64 -19.46 21.50 -25.63
N LEU A 65 -20.51 20.66 -25.66
CA LEU A 65 -20.54 19.41 -24.91
C LEU A 65 -19.75 18.31 -25.64
N ASN A 66 -18.57 17.97 -25.14
CA ASN A 66 -17.86 16.73 -25.48
C ASN A 66 -18.13 15.69 -24.38
N PRO A 67 -18.96 14.66 -24.63
CA PRO A 67 -19.29 13.63 -23.63
C PRO A 67 -18.06 12.92 -23.07
N GLU A 68 -17.01 12.79 -23.89
CA GLU A 68 -15.73 12.19 -23.51
C GLU A 68 -14.97 13.04 -22.49
N LEU A 69 -14.99 14.38 -22.64
CA LEU A 69 -14.32 15.30 -21.73
C LEU A 69 -15.08 15.41 -20.40
N GLU A 70 -16.41 15.37 -20.43
CA GLU A 70 -17.23 15.38 -19.22
C GLU A 70 -17.04 14.10 -18.41
N GLY A 71 -17.06 12.93 -19.07
CA GLY A 71 -16.72 11.65 -18.45
C GLY A 71 -15.31 11.65 -17.84
N PHE A 72 -14.35 12.29 -18.51
CA PHE A 72 -12.98 12.45 -18.01
C PHE A 72 -12.90 13.40 -16.79
N ILE A 73 -13.60 14.54 -16.80
CA ILE A 73 -13.61 15.49 -15.67
C ILE A 73 -14.33 14.89 -14.46
N ASN A 74 -15.43 14.17 -14.68
CA ASN A 74 -16.14 13.47 -13.60
C ASN A 74 -15.30 12.36 -12.99
N PHE A 75 -14.56 11.63 -13.82
CA PHE A 75 -13.59 10.63 -13.36
C PHE A 75 -12.57 11.24 -12.38
N TRP A 76 -11.90 12.34 -12.76
CA TRP A 76 -10.93 13.01 -11.88
C TRP A 76 -11.57 13.66 -10.65
N SER A 77 -12.79 14.19 -10.79
CA SER A 77 -13.53 14.80 -9.68
C SER A 77 -13.91 13.77 -8.61
N TYR A 78 -14.33 12.56 -9.01
CA TYR A 78 -14.59 11.47 -8.06
C TYR A 78 -13.31 10.99 -7.38
N VAL A 79 -12.18 10.88 -8.08
CA VAL A 79 -10.88 10.54 -7.45
C VAL A 79 -10.51 11.57 -6.38
N ILE A 80 -10.67 12.87 -6.67
CA ILE A 80 -10.33 13.97 -5.74
C ILE A 80 -11.29 14.05 -4.56
N VAL A 81 -12.60 13.85 -4.76
CA VAL A 81 -13.61 13.86 -3.68
C VAL A 81 -13.46 12.65 -2.77
N LEU A 82 -13.15 11.47 -3.31
CA LEU A 82 -12.97 10.24 -2.55
C LEU A 82 -11.70 10.25 -1.67
N GLN A 83 -10.71 11.06 -2.01
CA GLN A 83 -9.52 11.27 -1.17
C GLN A 83 -9.75 12.27 -0.02
N ARG A 84 -10.89 12.96 -0.03
CA ARG A 84 -11.31 13.96 0.97
C ARG A 84 -12.46 13.51 1.87
N ALA A 85 -13.10 12.37 1.55
CA ALA A 85 -14.28 11.85 2.25
C ALA A 85 -14.00 11.31 3.67
N ASP A 86 -12.73 11.11 4.05
CA ASP A 86 -12.36 10.74 5.44
C ASP A 86 -12.71 11.83 6.48
N ILE A 87 -13.16 13.01 6.07
CA ILE A 87 -13.31 14.19 6.94
C ILE A 87 -14.78 14.49 7.32
N GLU A 88 -15.81 13.90 6.69
CA GLU A 88 -17.21 14.25 6.99
C GLU A 88 -18.04 13.11 7.61
N PRO A 89 -18.77 13.35 8.73
CA PRO A 89 -19.50 12.32 9.44
C PRO A 89 -20.80 11.95 8.72
N ALA A 90 -20.96 10.65 8.41
CA ALA A 90 -22.12 9.74 8.34
C ALA A 90 -23.58 10.23 8.06
N GLY A 91 -23.89 11.51 7.87
CA GLY A 91 -25.25 12.04 7.98
C GLY A 91 -25.91 12.56 6.70
N VAL A 92 -25.25 12.50 5.54
CA VAL A 92 -25.77 13.11 4.29
C VAL A 92 -26.41 12.07 3.33
N TRP A 93 -26.35 10.78 3.65
CA TRP A 93 -26.72 9.72 2.71
C TRP A 93 -28.22 9.37 2.64
N GLU A 94 -29.09 10.06 3.39
CA GLU A 94 -30.50 9.64 3.52
C GLU A 94 -31.45 10.27 2.49
N TYR A 95 -31.00 11.16 1.60
CA TYR A 95 -31.85 11.83 0.61
C TYR A 95 -31.27 11.86 -0.82
N SER A 96 -31.13 10.72 -1.51
CA SER A 96 -31.10 10.66 -2.99
C SER A 96 -31.15 9.23 -3.57
N PRO A 97 -31.50 9.03 -4.87
CA PRO A 97 -32.18 7.83 -5.41
C PRO A 97 -31.18 6.68 -5.72
N PRO A 98 -31.49 5.59 -6.48
CA PRO A 98 -30.77 4.28 -6.46
C PRO A 98 -29.29 4.31 -6.89
N ASN A 99 -28.75 5.49 -7.18
CA ASN A 99 -27.36 5.76 -7.55
C ASN A 99 -26.41 5.83 -6.34
N ILE A 100 -26.93 5.99 -5.11
CA ILE A 100 -26.13 5.95 -3.87
C ILE A 100 -25.55 4.56 -3.60
N ILE A 101 -26.19 3.48 -4.05
CA ILE A 101 -25.63 2.13 -3.89
C ILE A 101 -24.40 1.97 -4.79
N PHE A 102 -24.42 2.50 -6.02
CA PHE A 102 -23.29 2.42 -6.93
C PHE A 102 -22.14 3.37 -6.52
N ILE A 103 -22.47 4.59 -6.09
CA ILE A 103 -21.51 5.57 -5.55
C ILE A 103 -20.93 5.09 -4.21
N GLY A 104 -21.72 4.45 -3.35
CA GLY A 104 -21.30 3.89 -2.07
C GLY A 104 -20.45 2.63 -2.20
N VAL A 105 -20.75 1.75 -3.17
CA VAL A 105 -19.92 0.56 -3.45
C VAL A 105 -18.58 0.96 -4.09
N VAL A 106 -18.58 1.94 -5.01
CA VAL A 106 -17.34 2.44 -5.64
C VAL A 106 -16.53 3.31 -4.66
N GLY A 107 -17.21 4.11 -3.82
CA GLY A 107 -16.60 4.94 -2.78
C GLY A 107 -15.97 4.11 -1.66
N GLY A 108 -16.71 3.12 -1.12
CA GLY A 108 -16.22 2.24 -0.06
C GLY A 108 -15.02 1.36 -0.48
N VAL A 109 -14.90 1.00 -1.76
CA VAL A 109 -13.73 0.25 -2.27
C VAL A 109 -12.52 1.18 -2.50
N CYS A 110 -12.72 2.48 -2.67
CA CYS A 110 -11.64 3.47 -2.78
C CYS A 110 -11.11 3.93 -1.41
N GLU A 111 -11.97 4.01 -0.39
CA GLU A 111 -11.58 4.33 1.00
C GLU A 111 -10.62 3.29 1.59
N LEU A 112 -10.76 2.01 1.19
CA LEU A 112 -9.79 0.96 1.55
C LEU A 112 -8.38 1.21 0.99
N LYS A 113 -8.22 1.96 -0.11
CA LYS A 113 -6.94 2.07 -0.85
C LYS A 113 -5.95 3.06 -0.25
N VAL A 114 -6.41 4.09 0.46
CA VAL A 114 -5.54 5.08 1.10
C VAL A 114 -4.93 4.52 2.39
N MET A 115 -5.68 3.66 3.09
CA MET A 115 -5.25 3.11 4.37
C MET A 115 -4.27 1.94 4.23
N ILE A 116 -4.35 1.11 3.18
CA ILE A 116 -3.63 -0.17 3.12
C ILE A 116 -2.09 -0.03 2.95
N PRO A 117 -1.53 0.77 2.02
CA PRO A 117 -0.08 0.69 1.77
C PRO A 117 0.77 1.43 2.82
N ILE A 118 0.29 2.57 3.34
CA ILE A 118 1.06 3.37 4.31
C ILE A 118 1.05 2.69 5.68
N SER A 119 -0.11 2.23 6.15
CA SER A 119 -0.22 1.56 7.45
C SER A 119 0.53 0.23 7.46
N LEU A 120 0.51 -0.54 6.37
CA LEU A 120 1.22 -1.82 6.24
C LEU A 120 2.74 -1.62 6.27
N TYR A 121 3.28 -0.65 5.52
CA TYR A 121 4.72 -0.37 5.54
C TYR A 121 5.20 0.05 6.94
N VAL A 122 4.49 0.98 7.58
CA VAL A 122 4.83 1.45 8.93
C VAL A 122 4.71 0.33 9.96
N SER A 123 3.68 -0.52 9.85
CA SER A 123 3.48 -1.65 10.78
C SER A 123 4.60 -2.67 10.67
N ILE A 124 5.05 -2.99 9.44
CA ILE A 124 6.18 -3.92 9.21
C ILE A 124 7.47 -3.36 9.81
N GLU A 125 7.77 -2.07 9.62
CA GLU A 125 8.95 -1.43 10.20
C GLU A 125 8.92 -1.47 11.74
N ILE A 126 7.76 -1.23 12.36
CA ILE A 126 7.60 -1.32 13.83
C ILE A 126 7.81 -2.75 14.32
N ILE A 127 7.27 -3.75 13.62
CA ILE A 127 7.45 -5.17 13.97
C ILE A 127 8.93 -5.56 13.87
N LYS A 128 9.64 -5.14 12.81
CA LYS A 128 11.08 -5.40 12.64
C LYS A 128 11.88 -4.82 13.80
N LEU A 129 11.62 -3.57 14.18
CA LEU A 129 12.28 -2.94 15.33
C LEU A 129 11.96 -3.66 16.65
N GLY A 130 10.71 -4.07 16.84
CA GLY A 130 10.28 -4.84 18.01
C GLY A 130 11.00 -6.19 18.12
N GLN A 131 11.12 -6.93 17.02
CA GLN A 131 11.85 -8.21 16.97
C GLN A 131 13.33 -8.03 17.33
N ILE A 132 13.98 -7.00 16.80
CA ILE A 132 15.39 -6.73 17.07
C ILE A 132 15.59 -6.34 18.54
N TYR A 133 14.67 -5.55 19.09
CA TYR A 133 14.70 -5.21 20.50
C TYR A 133 14.62 -6.46 21.38
N LEU A 134 13.73 -7.40 21.06
CA LEU A 134 13.60 -8.67 21.78
C LEU A 134 14.88 -9.51 21.69
N ILE A 135 15.48 -9.64 20.50
CA ILE A 135 16.74 -10.38 20.30
C ILE A 135 17.88 -9.76 21.11
N SER A 136 17.97 -8.43 21.13
CA SER A 136 19.03 -7.72 21.85
C SER A 136 18.89 -7.80 23.38
N GLN A 137 17.69 -8.05 23.90
CA GLN A 137 17.42 -8.18 25.34
C GLN A 137 17.50 -9.63 25.83
N ASP A 138 17.65 -10.61 24.95
CA ASP A 138 17.70 -12.02 25.33
C ASP A 138 18.97 -12.33 26.15
N VAL A 139 18.77 -12.94 27.32
CA VAL A 139 19.83 -13.33 28.25
C VAL A 139 20.58 -14.56 27.76
N ASN A 140 19.94 -15.45 27.00
CA ASN A 140 20.58 -16.67 26.48
C ASN A 140 21.62 -16.37 25.37
N LEU A 141 21.50 -15.20 24.74
CA LEU A 141 22.39 -14.71 23.68
C LEU A 141 23.49 -13.78 24.23
N TYR A 142 23.67 -13.75 25.55
CA TYR A 142 24.75 -13.02 26.21
C TYR A 142 25.97 -13.91 26.46
N HIS A 143 27.16 -13.41 26.10
CA HIS A 143 28.41 -14.12 26.27
C HIS A 143 29.16 -13.61 27.51
N GLU A 144 29.18 -14.40 28.58
CA GLU A 144 29.74 -14.03 29.89
C GLU A 144 31.25 -13.74 29.83
N SER A 145 32.05 -14.63 29.24
CA SER A 145 33.52 -14.47 29.23
C SER A 145 34.02 -13.25 28.46
N ALA A 146 33.20 -12.73 27.55
CA ALA A 146 33.54 -11.58 26.72
C ALA A 146 32.78 -10.30 27.12
N ASP A 147 31.90 -10.40 28.14
CA ASP A 147 30.94 -9.38 28.57
C ASP A 147 30.24 -8.67 27.41
N LYS A 148 29.70 -9.47 26.47
CA LYS A 148 29.09 -8.96 25.24
C LYS A 148 27.71 -9.54 25.00
N ARG A 149 26.76 -8.65 24.73
CA ARG A 149 25.43 -8.99 24.21
C ARG A 149 25.49 -9.12 22.69
N ILE A 150 24.50 -9.83 22.14
CA ILE A 150 24.30 -9.87 20.68
C ILE A 150 24.08 -8.46 20.12
N GLN A 151 24.75 -8.14 19.02
CA GLN A 151 24.63 -6.85 18.33
C GLN A 151 24.03 -7.04 16.94
N CYS A 152 22.80 -6.57 16.75
CA CYS A 152 22.12 -6.56 15.46
C CYS A 152 22.57 -5.33 14.66
N ARG A 153 23.49 -5.52 13.70
CA ARG A 153 24.00 -4.42 12.84
C ARG A 153 23.09 -4.07 11.66
N ALA A 154 22.18 -4.97 11.29
CA ALA A 154 21.25 -4.78 10.19
C ALA A 154 19.82 -4.89 10.73
N LEU A 155 19.02 -3.84 10.54
CA LEU A 155 17.66 -3.75 11.09
C LEU A 155 16.57 -4.27 10.14
N ASN A 156 16.93 -4.54 8.89
CA ASN A 156 15.99 -4.82 7.82
C ASN A 156 15.89 -6.31 7.44
N ILE A 157 16.70 -7.17 8.04
CA ILE A 157 16.74 -8.62 7.77
C ILE A 157 16.47 -9.53 8.99
N PRO A 158 15.80 -9.11 10.08
CA PRO A 158 15.57 -10.02 11.22
C PRO A 158 14.71 -11.24 10.82
N GLU A 159 13.80 -11.05 9.87
CA GLU A 159 12.89 -12.08 9.34
C GLU A 159 13.58 -13.18 8.50
N GLU A 160 14.69 -12.83 7.85
CA GLU A 160 15.47 -13.77 7.02
C GLU A 160 16.13 -14.87 7.86
N LEU A 161 16.36 -14.61 9.16
CA LEU A 161 16.96 -15.58 10.07
C LEU A 161 16.13 -16.87 10.17
N GLY A 162 14.81 -16.78 10.04
CA GLY A 162 13.91 -17.93 10.02
C GLY A 162 13.88 -18.71 8.71
N GLN A 163 14.47 -18.18 7.64
CA GLN A 163 14.47 -18.77 6.29
C GLN A 163 15.83 -19.36 5.89
N VAL A 164 16.81 -19.34 6.79
CA VAL A 164 18.16 -19.86 6.52
C VAL A 164 18.13 -21.38 6.34
N GLN A 165 18.51 -21.87 5.16
CA GLN A 165 18.62 -23.31 4.85
C GLN A 165 20.06 -23.83 4.91
N PHE A 166 21.04 -22.96 4.64
CA PHE A 166 22.45 -23.34 4.58
C PHE A 166 23.25 -22.42 5.49
N VAL A 167 24.01 -23.02 6.41
CA VAL A 167 24.96 -22.31 7.27
C VAL A 167 26.37 -22.66 6.82
N MET A 168 27.08 -21.67 6.31
CA MET A 168 28.50 -21.79 5.99
C MET A 168 29.31 -21.35 7.22
N SER A 169 29.97 -22.31 7.87
CA SER A 169 30.81 -22.04 9.03
C SER A 169 32.29 -22.14 8.65
N ASP A 170 33.08 -21.18 9.14
CA ASP A 170 34.54 -21.28 9.06
C ASP A 170 35.06 -22.23 10.16
N LYS A 171 36.16 -22.91 9.90
CA LYS A 171 36.73 -23.87 10.85
C LYS A 171 37.45 -23.14 12.00
N THR A 172 38.37 -22.25 11.66
CA THR A 172 39.27 -21.61 12.62
C THR A 172 38.60 -20.36 13.21
N GLY A 173 38.58 -20.23 14.53
CA GLY A 173 37.96 -19.08 15.22
C GLY A 173 36.43 -19.09 15.26
N THR A 174 35.76 -20.09 14.65
CA THR A 174 34.32 -20.31 14.82
C THR A 174 34.03 -21.70 15.40
N LEU A 175 34.46 -22.78 14.73
CA LEU A 175 34.28 -24.15 15.25
C LEU A 175 35.34 -24.53 16.29
N THR A 176 36.56 -24.00 16.13
CA THR A 176 37.66 -24.22 17.08
C THR A 176 38.11 -22.88 17.66
N GLU A 177 38.20 -22.80 18.99
CA GLU A 177 38.80 -21.68 19.69
C GLU A 177 40.31 -21.65 19.43
N ASN A 178 40.85 -20.47 19.15
CA ASN A 178 42.30 -20.27 19.06
C ASN A 178 42.82 -20.00 20.47
N GLN A 179 43.35 -21.05 21.12
CA GLN A 179 44.15 -20.92 22.34
C GLN A 179 45.56 -20.43 22.02
#